data_AF-A0A928TYL8-F1
#
_entry.id   AF-A0A928TYL8-F1
#
_cell.length_a   1.000
_cell.length_b   1.000
_cell.length_c   1.000
_cell.angle_alpha   90.00
_cell.angle_beta   90.00
_cell.angle_gamma   90.00
#
_symmetry.space_group_name_H-M   'P 1'
#
loop_
_entity.id
_entity.type
_entity.pdbx_description
1 polymer ?
#
loop_
_entity_poly.entity_id
_entity_poly.type
_entity_poly.pdbx_seq_one_letter_code
_entity_poly.pdbx_strand_id
1 'polypeptide(L)'
;MNNYRYQLFDSVKLREVITLADGQDVAVGTSGVVVELFADGEAYLVELFGDWVKVDRDGELIPASADDPEAFTETIGLATLSEQQLELLKPAQKTVDARTQLLTVVDDLPESLLTEVVDFAEFLRQKQRRQELV
;
A
#
# COMPACT_ATOMS: atom_id res chain seq x y z
N MET A 1 -0.47 19.63 9.57
CA MET A 1 -0.89 18.48 8.75
C MET A 1 0.06 18.44 7.57
N ASN A 2 0.94 17.45 7.52
CA ASN A 2 1.80 17.25 6.34
C ASN A 2 0.89 16.89 5.16
N ASN A 3 1.06 17.58 4.05
CA ASN A 3 0.17 17.49 2.89
C ASN A 3 0.81 16.59 1.83
N TYR A 4 0.99 15.31 2.17
CA TYR A 4 1.52 14.31 1.25
C TYR A 4 0.56 14.11 0.09
N ARG A 5 1.07 14.07 -1.14
CA ARG A 5 0.24 13.80 -2.33
C ARG A 5 -0.23 12.34 -2.39
N TYR A 6 0.61 11.43 -1.94
CA TYR A 6 0.29 9.99 -1.82
C TYR A 6 0.44 9.54 -0.37
N GLN A 7 -0.28 8.48 0.00
CA GLN A 7 -0.26 7.87 1.32
C GLN A 7 0.26 6.43 1.23
N LEU A 8 0.67 5.87 2.38
CA LEU A 8 0.98 4.45 2.49
C LEU A 8 -0.19 3.61 1.95
N PHE A 9 0.15 2.63 1.11
CA PHE A 9 -0.75 1.72 0.41
C PHE A 9 -1.64 2.33 -0.68
N ASP A 10 -1.40 3.58 -1.08
CA ASP A 10 -1.94 4.07 -2.33
C ASP A 10 -1.40 3.21 -3.49
N SER A 11 -2.31 2.70 -4.31
CA SER A 11 -1.95 2.09 -5.58
C SER A 11 -1.64 3.19 -6.58
N VAL A 12 -0.46 3.11 -7.19
CA VAL A 12 0.05 4.08 -8.15
C VAL A 12 0.46 3.39 -9.45
N LYS A 13 0.71 4.17 -10.49
CA LYS A 13 1.41 3.71 -11.70
C LYS A 13 2.51 4.67 -12.11
N LEU A 14 3.50 4.15 -12.82
CA LEU A 14 4.58 4.94 -13.40
C LEU A 14 4.10 5.81 -14.56
N ARG A 15 4.62 7.04 -14.64
CA ARG A 15 4.41 7.97 -15.74
C ARG A 15 5.54 7.97 -16.77
N GLU A 16 6.69 7.44 -16.41
CA GLU A 16 7.88 7.34 -17.24
C GLU A 16 8.57 6.01 -17.02
N VAL A 17 9.53 5.69 -17.91
CA VAL A 17 10.41 4.54 -17.72
C VAL A 17 11.38 4.85 -16.60
N ILE A 18 11.59 3.90 -15.70
CA ILE A 18 12.63 3.99 -14.66
C ILE A 18 13.58 2.80 -14.79
N THR A 19 14.79 2.94 -14.27
CA THR A 19 15.75 1.84 -14.16
C THR A 19 15.89 1.45 -12.70
N LEU A 20 15.66 0.17 -12.39
CA LEU A 20 15.81 -0.41 -11.06
C LEU A 20 17.29 -0.55 -10.68
N ALA A 21 17.55 -0.83 -9.39
CA ALA A 21 18.91 -0.99 -8.86
C ALA A 21 19.70 -2.14 -9.50
N ASP A 22 19.01 -3.16 -10.02
CA ASP A 22 19.60 -4.28 -10.76
C ASP A 22 19.85 -3.98 -12.25
N GLY A 23 19.49 -2.78 -12.70
CA GLY A 23 19.63 -2.33 -14.10
C GLY A 23 18.44 -2.68 -14.99
N GLN A 24 17.37 -3.28 -14.46
CA GLN A 24 16.17 -3.56 -15.24
C GLN A 24 15.36 -2.28 -15.49
N ASP A 25 15.02 -2.03 -16.76
CA ASP A 25 14.10 -0.95 -17.11
C ASP A 25 12.64 -1.39 -16.90
N VAL A 26 11.86 -0.53 -16.23
CA VAL A 26 10.44 -0.74 -15.96
C VAL A 26 9.61 0.26 -16.75
N ALA A 27 8.63 -0.25 -17.49
CA ALA A 27 7.87 0.54 -18.45
C ALA A 27 6.89 1.54 -17.80
N VAL A 28 6.52 2.55 -18.58
CA VAL A 28 5.41 3.46 -18.26
C VAL A 28 4.13 2.65 -18.03
N GLY A 29 3.35 3.03 -17.02
CA GLY A 29 2.07 2.39 -16.70
C GLY A 29 2.19 1.18 -15.78
N THR A 30 3.40 0.70 -15.47
CA THR A 30 3.60 -0.34 -14.45
C THR A 30 2.98 0.10 -13.13
N SER A 31 2.19 -0.79 -12.55
CA SER A 31 1.48 -0.54 -11.30
C SER A 31 2.37 -0.84 -10.09
N GLY A 32 2.09 -0.18 -8.99
CA GLY A 32 2.77 -0.41 -7.73
C GLY A 32 1.98 0.08 -6.53
N VAL A 33 2.56 -0.10 -5.35
CA VAL A 33 2.02 0.35 -4.07
C VAL A 33 3.07 1.17 -3.32
N VAL A 34 2.66 2.29 -2.75
CA VAL A 34 3.50 3.09 -1.85
C VAL A 34 3.70 2.32 -0.54
N VAL A 35 4.95 1.99 -0.21
CA VAL A 35 5.31 1.22 1.00
C VAL A 35 6.08 2.05 2.02
N GLU A 36 6.63 3.20 1.63
CA GLU A 36 7.31 4.13 2.55
C GLU A 36 7.21 5.58 2.05
N LEU A 37 7.18 6.54 2.98
CA LEU A 37 7.16 7.98 2.72
C LEU A 37 8.46 8.61 3.22
N PHE A 38 9.18 9.33 2.36
CA PHE A 38 10.42 10.02 2.72
C PHE A 38 10.26 11.54 2.70
N ALA A 39 11.08 12.22 3.52
CA ALA A 39 11.35 13.65 3.45
C ALA A 39 10.08 14.51 3.27
N ASP A 40 9.08 14.33 4.15
CA ASP A 40 7.80 15.07 4.13
C ASP A 40 7.02 15.00 2.80
N GLY A 41 7.25 13.94 1.97
CA GLY A 41 6.50 13.66 0.75
C GLY A 41 7.25 13.98 -0.54
N GLU A 42 8.52 14.33 -0.43
CA GLU A 42 9.39 14.58 -1.60
C GLU A 42 9.69 13.29 -2.38
N ALA A 43 9.70 12.14 -1.70
CA ALA A 43 9.92 10.84 -2.31
C ALA A 43 9.11 9.72 -1.64
N TYR A 44 8.86 8.67 -2.42
CA TYR A 44 8.03 7.53 -2.06
C TYR A 44 8.78 6.25 -2.41
N LEU A 45 8.88 5.31 -1.47
CA LEU A 45 9.29 3.95 -1.82
C LEU A 45 8.07 3.23 -2.39
N VAL A 46 8.21 2.70 -3.60
CA VAL A 46 7.12 2.01 -4.31
C VAL A 46 7.57 0.59 -4.64
N GLU A 47 6.75 -0.37 -4.23
CA GLU A 47 6.81 -1.76 -4.67
C GLU A 47 6.10 -1.87 -6.03
N LEU A 48 6.83 -2.28 -7.06
CA LEU A 48 6.34 -2.37 -8.44
C LEU A 48 5.99 -3.81 -8.77
N PHE A 49 4.86 -3.98 -9.45
CA PHE A 49 4.29 -5.29 -9.76
C PHE A 49 4.47 -5.66 -11.23
N GLY A 50 4.77 -6.95 -11.46
CA GLY A 50 4.90 -7.56 -12.77
C GLY A 50 3.64 -8.31 -13.17
N ASP A 51 3.84 -9.49 -13.74
CA ASP A 51 2.75 -10.32 -14.24
C ASP A 51 2.04 -11.09 -13.11
N TRP A 52 0.87 -11.64 -13.43
CA TRP A 52 0.22 -12.63 -12.59
C TRP A 52 0.97 -13.95 -12.70
N VAL A 53 1.39 -14.48 -11.57
CA VAL A 53 2.16 -15.73 -11.47
C VAL A 53 1.58 -16.61 -10.37
N LYS A 54 1.96 -17.89 -10.38
CA LYS A 54 1.77 -18.82 -9.27
C LYS A 54 3.01 -19.68 -9.08
N VAL A 55 3.09 -20.34 -7.93
CA VAL A 55 4.19 -21.25 -7.62
C VAL A 55 3.83 -22.66 -8.09
N ASP A 56 4.71 -23.29 -8.86
CA ASP A 56 4.53 -24.69 -9.27
C ASP A 56 4.97 -25.68 -8.16
N ARG A 57 5.01 -26.98 -8.48
CA ARG A 57 5.40 -28.01 -7.51
C ARG A 57 6.88 -28.00 -7.14
N ASP A 58 7.71 -27.40 -7.99
CA ASP A 58 9.15 -27.31 -7.83
C ASP A 58 9.55 -25.99 -7.13
N GLY A 59 8.60 -25.09 -6.92
CA GLY A 59 8.80 -23.80 -6.24
C GLY A 59 9.06 -22.64 -7.19
N GLU A 60 8.91 -22.85 -8.50
CA GLU A 60 9.20 -21.85 -9.53
C GLU A 60 7.96 -20.99 -9.83
N LEU A 61 8.21 -19.72 -10.18
CA LEU A 61 7.15 -18.80 -10.62
C LEU A 61 6.78 -19.09 -12.08
N ILE A 62 5.52 -19.42 -12.31
CA ILE A 62 4.96 -19.66 -13.64
C ILE A 62 3.83 -18.66 -13.94
N PRO A 63 3.65 -18.23 -15.21
CA PRO A 63 2.56 -17.35 -15.58
C PRO A 63 1.18 -17.91 -15.22
N ALA A 64 0.31 -17.05 -14.71
CA ALA A 64 -1.05 -17.38 -14.30
C ALA A 64 -2.06 -16.33 -14.77
N SER A 65 -3.34 -16.67 -14.71
CA SER A 65 -4.43 -15.71 -14.89
C SER A 65 -4.78 -15.06 -13.55
N ALA A 66 -5.24 -13.82 -13.56
CA ALA A 66 -5.79 -13.16 -12.37
C ALA A 66 -7.00 -13.90 -11.75
N ASP A 67 -7.69 -14.74 -12.55
CA ASP A 67 -8.82 -15.55 -12.09
C ASP A 67 -8.38 -16.90 -11.48
N ASP A 68 -7.09 -17.24 -11.51
CA ASP A 68 -6.57 -18.44 -10.88
C ASP A 68 -6.48 -18.22 -9.36
N PRO A 69 -7.09 -19.09 -8.52
CA PRO A 69 -7.14 -18.90 -7.07
C PRO A 69 -5.76 -19.00 -6.39
N GLU A 70 -4.76 -19.57 -7.05
CA GLU A 70 -3.39 -19.65 -6.54
C GLU A 70 -2.49 -18.52 -7.09
N ALA A 71 -3.04 -17.65 -7.94
CA ALA A 71 -2.26 -16.57 -8.55
C ALA A 71 -2.11 -15.35 -7.64
N PHE A 72 -0.97 -14.71 -7.78
CA PHE A 72 -0.64 -13.42 -7.19
C PHE A 72 0.16 -12.59 -8.20
N THR A 73 0.24 -11.28 -7.98
CA THR A 73 1.09 -10.40 -8.79
C THR A 73 2.51 -10.46 -8.26
N GLU A 74 3.47 -10.75 -9.11
CA GLU A 74 4.87 -10.77 -8.68
C GLU A 74 5.37 -9.35 -8.37
N THR A 75 6.38 -9.27 -7.51
CA THR A 75 7.11 -8.03 -7.28
C THR A 75 8.35 -8.01 -8.15
N ILE A 76 8.43 -7.04 -9.05
CA ILE A 76 9.59 -6.89 -9.95
C ILE A 76 10.67 -5.98 -9.35
N GLY A 77 10.35 -5.18 -8.33
CA GLY A 77 11.35 -4.40 -7.61
C GLY A 77 10.79 -3.29 -6.76
N LEU A 78 11.69 -2.67 -5.98
CA LEU A 78 11.42 -1.47 -5.18
C LEU A 78 12.14 -0.29 -5.81
N ALA A 79 11.46 0.86 -5.91
CA ALA A 79 12.04 2.10 -6.43
C ALA A 79 11.68 3.29 -5.53
N THR A 80 12.66 4.17 -5.30
CA THR A 80 12.41 5.49 -4.70
C THR A 80 12.02 6.47 -5.81
N LEU A 81 10.79 6.98 -5.75
CA LEU A 81 10.18 7.77 -6.81
C LEU A 81 9.70 9.12 -6.29
N SER A 82 9.81 10.13 -7.14
CA SER A 82 9.25 11.46 -6.90
C SER A 82 7.78 11.54 -7.30
N GLU A 83 7.08 12.58 -6.82
CA GLU A 83 5.66 12.77 -7.13
C GLU A 83 5.35 12.82 -8.63
N GLN A 84 6.25 13.41 -9.42
CA GLN A 84 6.07 13.65 -10.85
C GLN A 84 6.07 12.34 -11.65
N GLN A 85 6.73 11.31 -11.12
CA GLN A 85 6.87 9.99 -11.72
C GLN A 85 5.65 9.09 -11.48
N LEU A 86 4.76 9.50 -10.59
CA LEU A 86 3.62 8.71 -10.14
C LEU A 86 2.28 9.28 -10.58
N GLU A 87 1.31 8.40 -10.77
CA GLU A 87 -0.11 8.72 -10.88
C GLU A 87 -0.91 7.82 -9.94
N LEU A 88 -1.83 8.40 -9.17
CA LEU A 88 -2.71 7.65 -8.28
C LEU A 88 -3.69 6.79 -9.11
N LEU A 89 -3.68 5.48 -8.89
CA LEU A 89 -4.68 4.55 -9.44
C LEU A 89 -5.85 4.36 -8.48
N LYS A 90 -5.55 4.02 -7.22
CA LYS A 90 -6.55 3.77 -6.18
C LYS A 90 -6.01 4.22 -4.82
N PRO A 91 -6.82 4.92 -4.01
CA PRO A 91 -6.41 5.28 -2.66
C PRO A 91 -6.36 4.06 -1.75
N ALA A 92 -5.50 4.08 -0.73
CA ALA A 92 -5.30 3.03 0.26
C ALA A 92 -6.61 2.49 0.87
N GLN A 93 -7.60 3.37 1.08
CA GLN A 93 -8.95 3.05 1.57
C GLN A 93 -9.75 2.05 0.71
N LYS A 94 -9.33 1.84 -0.54
CA LYS A 94 -9.90 0.86 -1.46
C LYS A 94 -8.98 -0.33 -1.74
N THR A 95 -7.74 -0.27 -1.26
CA THR A 95 -6.70 -1.27 -1.51
C THR A 95 -6.46 -2.13 -0.26
N VAL A 96 -6.65 -1.54 0.93
CA VAL A 96 -6.38 -2.18 2.22
C VAL A 96 -7.56 -1.96 3.16
N ASP A 97 -7.94 -2.98 3.94
CA ASP A 97 -9.00 -2.84 4.93
C ASP A 97 -8.62 -1.89 6.09
N ALA A 98 -9.63 -1.37 6.78
CA ALA A 98 -9.44 -0.41 7.86
C ALA A 98 -8.59 -0.97 9.02
N ARG A 99 -8.59 -2.30 9.22
CA ARG A 99 -7.82 -2.96 10.28
C ARG A 99 -6.33 -2.88 10.00
N THR A 100 -5.92 -3.19 8.78
CA THR A 100 -4.53 -3.19 8.37
C THR A 100 -3.98 -1.76 8.35
N GLN A 101 -4.78 -0.78 7.87
CA GLN A 101 -4.41 0.64 7.95
C GLN A 101 -4.13 1.07 9.39
N LEU A 102 -5.00 0.69 10.33
CA LEU A 102 -4.83 1.02 11.74
C LEU A 102 -3.54 0.41 12.32
N LEU A 103 -3.23 -0.84 11.99
CA LEU A 103 -2.02 -1.52 12.48
C LEU A 103 -0.74 -0.80 12.04
N THR A 104 -0.65 -0.37 10.78
CA THR A 104 0.50 0.43 10.30
C THR A 104 0.68 1.73 11.05
N VAL A 105 -0.42 2.41 11.41
CA VAL A 105 -0.33 3.70 12.11
C VAL A 105 -0.01 3.50 13.59
N VAL A 106 -0.47 2.40 14.20
CA VAL A 106 -0.28 2.13 15.63
C VAL A 106 1.20 1.96 16.00
N ASP A 107 2.00 1.32 15.14
CA ASP A 107 3.42 1.07 15.43
C ASP A 107 4.27 2.36 15.47
N ASP A 108 3.84 3.41 14.77
CA ASP A 108 4.55 4.70 14.67
C ASP A 108 4.02 5.77 15.64
N LEU A 109 2.89 5.53 16.32
CA LEU A 109 2.27 6.52 17.20
C LEU A 109 2.92 6.51 18.60
N PRO A 110 3.14 7.70 19.20
CA PRO A 110 3.53 7.79 20.60
C PRO A 110 2.40 7.32 21.52
N GLU A 111 2.76 6.76 22.67
CA GLU A 111 1.83 6.17 23.66
C GLU A 111 0.64 7.09 24.03
N SER A 112 0.86 8.40 24.09
CA SER A 112 -0.19 9.38 24.40
C SER A 112 -1.28 9.41 23.32
N LEU A 113 -0.90 9.35 22.04
CA LEU A 113 -1.85 9.32 20.92
C LEU A 113 -2.51 7.94 20.79
N LEU A 114 -1.78 6.86 21.11
CA LEU A 114 -2.37 5.53 21.20
C LEU A 114 -3.49 5.47 22.24
N THR A 115 -3.27 6.10 23.39
CA THR A 115 -4.30 6.21 24.44
C THR A 115 -5.55 6.93 23.94
N GLU A 116 -5.39 8.05 23.21
CA GLU A 116 -6.52 8.78 22.62
C GLU A 116 -7.31 7.93 21.60
N VAL A 117 -6.61 7.12 20.79
CA VAL A 117 -7.24 6.20 19.83
C VAL A 117 -8.02 5.11 20.57
N VAL A 118 -7.47 4.57 21.65
CA VAL A 118 -8.16 3.58 22.50
C VAL A 118 -9.44 4.17 23.10
N ASP A 119 -9.35 5.35 23.70
CA ASP A 119 -10.50 6.04 24.31
C ASP A 119 -11.60 6.33 23.27
N PHE A 120 -11.20 6.74 22.06
CA PHE A 120 -12.13 6.95 20.96
C PHE A 120 -12.81 5.65 20.52
N ALA A 121 -12.08 4.54 20.42
CA ALA A 121 -12.65 3.24 20.08
C ALA A 121 -13.62 2.74 21.16
N GLU A 122 -13.31 2.96 22.44
CA GLU A 122 -14.21 2.65 23.55
C GLU A 122 -15.50 3.46 23.48
N PHE A 123 -15.39 4.76 23.19
CA PHE A 123 -16.54 5.63 22.97
C PHE A 123 -17.45 5.11 21.84
N LEU A 124 -16.87 4.72 20.70
CA LEU A 124 -17.63 4.16 19.58
C LEU A 124 -18.35 2.86 19.97
N ARG A 125 -17.67 1.97 20.71
CA ARG A 125 -18.25 0.72 21.21
C ARG A 125 -19.44 0.97 22.14
N GLN A 126 -19.35 1.97 23.02
CA GLN A 126 -20.46 2.36 23.89
C GLN A 126 -21.62 2.97 23.10
N LYS A 127 -21.34 3.80 22.09
CA LYS A 127 -22.35 4.42 21.24
C LYS A 127 -23.18 3.38 20.48
N GLN A 128 -22.54 2.36 19.89
CA GLN A 128 -23.24 1.29 19.18
C GLN A 128 -24.14 0.48 20.11
N ARG A 129 -23.64 0.06 21.27
CA ARG A 129 -24.45 -0.68 22.27
C ARG A 129 -25.67 0.12 22.73
N ARG A 130 -25.57 1.45 22.80
CA ARG A 130 -26.69 2.32 23.16
C ARG A 130 -27.74 2.43 22.05
N GLN A 131 -27.34 2.30 20.79
CA GLN A 131 -28.26 2.31 19.64
C GLN A 131 -28.98 0.97 19.44
N GLU A 132 -28.40 -0.14 19.89
CA GLU A 132 -29.02 -1.48 19.86
C GLU A 132 -30.04 -1.72 20.97
N LEU A 133 -30.10 -0.84 21.97
CA LEU A 133 -31.02 -0.89 23.11
C LEU A 133 -32.28 -0.02 22.92
N VAL A 134 -32.48 0.56 21.73
CA VAL A 134 -33.62 1.42 21.36
C VAL A 134 -34.48 0.76 20.31
#